data_AF-A0AAZ1Y476-F1
#
_entry.id   AF-A0AAZ1Y476-F1
#
_cell.length_a   1.000
_cell.length_b   1.000
_cell.length_c   1.000
_cell.angle_alpha   90.00
_cell.angle_beta   90.00
_cell.angle_gamma   90.00
#
_symmetry.space_group_name_H-M   'P 1'
#
loop_
_entity.id
_entity.type
_entity.pdbx_description
1 polymer ?
#
loop_
_entity_poly.entity_id
_entity_poly.type
_entity_poly.pdbx_seq_one_letter_code
_entity_poly.pdbx_strand_id
1 'polypeptide(L)'
;MVTEVRGFTDPQKEEYFRKRFRDEEQASRIISHIKKARSLHIMCHIPVFCWITATVLEDVLQTREGGQLPNTLTEMYIHFLVVQAKVKRIKYDGGAETDPHWSPESRKMIESLGKLAFDQLQKGNLIFYEPDLTECGIDIRAASVYSGVFTQIFKEEKQLYQNKVFCFVHLSVQEFLAALHVHLTFINSGLNLLEEQQTTSMWPKLSDKPKLQSLHQCAVDKALQSPNGHLDLFLRFLLGLKTNQTRLQGLMTQTGSSAQTNQEAVQYIKEKLSENLSAEKSINLFHCLNELNDRSLLEEIQQSLRSGRLSTDKLSPAQWSALVFILLSSEKDLDEFNLKKYSASEEALRRLLPVVKVCKKALLRDCGLSEISCDYLAAALKSNPSHLRELDLSGNNNLQDSGVKHLCGFLESPGCGLETLRLMDCGLSEISCDYLAAALKSNPSHLRELDLSGNYKLQDPDVKQLSDLKQSPDYRLETLVWR
;
A
#
# COMPACT_ATOMS: atom_id res chain seq x y z
N MET A 1 10.13 -17.64 -15.78
CA MET A 1 10.85 -16.57 -15.06
C MET A 1 10.03 -15.30 -15.19
N VAL A 2 9.45 -14.80 -14.10
CA VAL A 2 8.71 -13.52 -14.08
C VAL A 2 9.69 -12.47 -13.57
N THR A 3 9.95 -11.44 -14.36
CA THR A 3 10.82 -10.32 -13.94
C THR A 3 9.93 -9.23 -13.33
N GLU A 4 10.08 -9.01 -12.03
CA GLU A 4 9.35 -7.98 -11.28
C GLU A 4 10.13 -6.66 -11.29
N VAL A 5 9.47 -5.56 -11.68
CA VAL A 5 10.03 -4.20 -11.57
C VAL A 5 9.69 -3.63 -10.20
N ARG A 6 10.68 -3.58 -9.30
CA ARG A 6 10.52 -3.22 -7.88
C ARG A 6 10.66 -1.73 -7.56
N GLY A 7 10.55 -0.81 -8.52
CA GLY A 7 10.67 0.63 -8.23
C GLY A 7 12.02 1.08 -7.65
N PHE A 8 12.03 2.19 -6.92
CA PHE A 8 13.20 2.80 -6.29
C PHE A 8 13.36 2.39 -4.82
N THR A 9 14.59 1.97 -4.49
CA THR A 9 15.10 1.87 -3.11
C THR A 9 15.29 3.26 -2.50
N ASP A 10 15.42 3.35 -1.19
CA ASP A 10 15.61 4.64 -0.50
C ASP A 10 16.84 5.44 -1.01
N PRO A 11 18.02 4.82 -1.23
CA PRO A 11 19.14 5.51 -1.85
C PRO A 11 18.82 6.03 -3.26
N GLN A 12 18.09 5.26 -4.07
CA GLN A 12 17.69 5.66 -5.42
C GLN A 12 16.67 6.80 -5.41
N LYS A 13 15.75 6.84 -4.44
CA LYS A 13 14.83 7.97 -4.24
C LYS A 13 15.62 9.25 -3.99
N GLU A 14 16.59 9.22 -3.08
CA GLU A 14 17.41 10.41 -2.79
C GLU A 14 18.24 10.83 -4.00
N GLU A 15 18.86 9.87 -4.69
CA GLU A 15 19.64 10.12 -5.91
C GLU A 15 18.78 10.80 -6.99
N TYR A 16 17.53 10.34 -7.18
CA TYR A 16 16.60 10.97 -8.10
C TYR A 16 16.37 12.45 -7.76
N PHE A 17 16.06 12.78 -6.50
CA PHE A 17 15.81 14.17 -6.11
C PHE A 17 17.07 15.03 -6.19
N ARG A 18 18.24 14.51 -5.81
CA ARG A 18 19.52 15.23 -5.99
C ARG A 18 19.83 15.52 -7.45
N LYS A 19 19.52 14.59 -8.37
CA LYS A 19 19.71 14.81 -9.82
C LYS A 19 18.68 15.79 -10.41
N ARG A 20 17.47 15.84 -9.83
CA ARG A 20 16.37 16.67 -10.34
C ARG A 20 16.49 18.14 -9.96
N PHE A 21 17.07 18.46 -8.81
CA PHE A 21 17.24 19.82 -8.29
C PHE A 21 18.71 20.22 -8.31
N ARG A 22 19.06 21.29 -9.04
CA ARG A 22 20.45 21.76 -9.18
C ARG A 22 21.00 22.39 -7.90
N ASP A 23 20.13 22.98 -7.10
CA ASP A 23 20.47 23.62 -5.84
C ASP A 23 20.50 22.57 -4.70
N GLU A 24 21.66 22.42 -4.05
CA GLU A 24 21.87 21.40 -3.03
C GLU A 24 21.04 21.63 -1.75
N GLU A 25 20.79 22.88 -1.38
CA GLU A 25 19.99 23.23 -0.20
C GLU A 25 18.52 22.90 -0.46
N GLN A 26 18.02 23.25 -1.65
CA GLN A 26 16.67 22.92 -2.10
C GLN A 26 16.47 21.40 -2.17
N ALA A 27 17.41 20.67 -2.77
CA ALA A 27 17.37 19.21 -2.85
C ALA A 27 17.32 18.59 -1.43
N SER A 28 18.18 19.07 -0.52
CA SER A 28 18.24 18.58 0.86
C SER A 28 16.94 18.87 1.63
N ARG A 29 16.35 20.05 1.45
CA ARG A 29 15.06 20.42 2.04
C ARG A 29 13.92 19.53 1.54
N ILE A 30 13.87 19.25 0.25
CA ILE A 30 12.88 18.36 -0.37
C ILE A 30 13.02 16.94 0.15
N ILE A 31 14.24 16.39 0.15
CA ILE A 31 14.51 15.04 0.66
C ILE A 31 14.10 14.95 2.14
N SER A 32 14.46 15.95 2.95
CA SER A 32 14.05 15.99 4.36
C SER A 32 12.53 16.04 4.53
N HIS A 33 11.82 16.83 3.71
CA HIS A 33 10.36 16.90 3.75
C HIS A 33 9.72 15.56 3.40
N ILE A 34 10.16 14.93 2.31
CA ILE A 34 9.63 13.64 1.85
C ILE A 34 9.83 12.58 2.93
N LYS A 35 11.02 12.48 3.52
CA LYS A 35 11.29 11.54 4.63
C LYS A 35 10.38 11.77 5.83
N LYS A 36 10.17 13.03 6.22
CA LYS A 36 9.22 13.38 7.30
C LYS A 36 7.78 13.00 6.96
N ALA A 37 7.38 13.17 5.70
CA ALA A 37 6.05 12.82 5.20
C ALA A 37 5.99 11.34 4.76
N ARG A 38 5.91 10.43 5.74
CA ARG A 38 5.96 8.97 5.55
C ARG A 38 5.11 8.43 4.38
N SER A 39 3.87 8.91 4.23
CA SER A 39 3.00 8.51 3.12
C SER A 39 3.62 8.84 1.75
N LEU A 40 4.19 10.04 1.60
CA LEU A 40 4.86 10.47 0.37
C LEU A 40 6.14 9.67 0.13
N HIS A 41 6.91 9.41 1.18
CA HIS A 41 8.14 8.62 1.09
C HIS A 41 7.90 7.20 0.58
N ILE A 42 6.84 6.54 1.06
CA ILE A 42 6.44 5.20 0.61
C ILE A 42 6.01 5.24 -0.86
N MET A 43 5.17 6.20 -1.24
CA MET A 43 4.69 6.31 -2.63
C MET A 43 5.81 6.58 -3.63
N CYS A 44 6.85 7.33 -3.24
CA CYS A 44 8.05 7.57 -4.04
C CYS A 44 8.86 6.30 -4.36
N HIS A 45 8.48 5.14 -3.83
CA HIS A 45 8.97 3.87 -4.33
C HIS A 45 8.64 3.67 -5.83
N ILE A 46 7.50 4.16 -6.31
CA ILE A 46 7.18 4.10 -7.73
C ILE A 46 7.67 5.41 -8.39
N PRO A 47 8.55 5.35 -9.43
CA PRO A 47 9.22 6.53 -9.98
C PRO A 47 8.31 7.67 -10.44
N VAL A 48 7.09 7.37 -10.90
CA VAL A 48 6.12 8.40 -11.30
C VAL A 48 5.76 9.34 -10.15
N PHE A 49 5.68 8.85 -8.91
CA PHE A 49 5.40 9.71 -7.76
C PHE A 49 6.60 10.58 -7.42
N CYS A 50 7.84 10.10 -7.61
CA CYS A 50 9.02 10.98 -7.50
C CYS A 50 8.94 12.14 -8.50
N TRP A 51 8.49 11.87 -9.72
CA TRP A 51 8.32 12.90 -10.75
C TRP A 51 7.20 13.90 -10.43
N ILE A 52 6.03 13.43 -9.97
CA ILE A 52 4.93 14.30 -9.54
C ILE A 52 5.36 15.14 -8.33
N THR A 53 5.93 14.52 -7.30
CA THR A 53 6.40 15.21 -6.10
C THR A 53 7.47 16.24 -6.43
N ALA A 54 8.42 15.92 -7.30
CA ALA A 54 9.43 16.90 -7.72
C ALA A 54 8.80 18.09 -8.46
N THR A 55 7.86 17.84 -9.38
CA THR A 55 7.16 18.90 -10.12
C THR A 55 6.39 19.84 -9.18
N VAL A 56 5.69 19.28 -8.21
CA VAL A 56 4.91 20.05 -7.22
C VAL A 56 5.82 20.85 -6.29
N LEU A 57 6.82 20.21 -5.71
CA LEU A 57 7.71 20.86 -4.76
C LEU A 57 8.60 21.92 -5.42
N GLU A 58 8.92 21.77 -6.71
CA GLU A 58 9.60 22.81 -7.48
C GLU A 58 8.75 24.09 -7.58
N ASP A 59 7.48 23.99 -7.98
CA ASP A 59 6.56 25.14 -8.06
C ASP A 59 6.38 25.81 -6.70
N VAL A 60 6.05 25.01 -5.66
CA VAL A 60 5.77 25.53 -4.31
C VAL A 60 6.98 26.23 -3.70
N LEU A 61 8.20 25.74 -3.93
CA LEU A 61 9.42 26.37 -3.39
C LEU A 61 9.87 27.60 -4.18
N GLN A 62 9.50 27.72 -5.46
CA GLN A 62 9.80 28.90 -6.28
C GLN A 62 8.83 30.05 -6.01
N THR A 63 7.57 29.75 -5.69
CA THR A 63 6.61 30.76 -5.27
C THR A 63 6.97 31.27 -3.87
N ARG A 64 7.28 32.57 -3.72
CA ARG A 64 7.76 33.24 -2.48
C ARG A 64 6.85 33.12 -1.25
N GLU A 65 5.71 32.44 -1.34
CA GLU A 65 4.87 32.16 -0.18
C GLU A 65 5.51 31.02 0.61
N GLY A 66 6.02 31.33 1.81
CA GLY A 66 6.50 30.34 2.78
C GLY A 66 5.41 29.43 3.34
N GLY A 67 4.48 28.98 2.49
CA GLY A 67 3.41 28.05 2.80
C GLY A 67 3.93 26.68 3.21
N GLN A 68 3.11 25.95 3.97
CA GLN A 68 3.42 24.57 4.32
C GLN A 68 3.46 23.70 3.07
N LEU A 69 4.52 22.91 2.95
CA LEU A 69 4.66 21.93 1.87
C LEU A 69 3.55 20.87 1.97
N PRO A 70 3.03 20.37 0.84
CA PRO A 70 2.02 19.32 0.83
C PRO A 70 2.48 18.08 1.60
N ASN A 71 1.66 17.58 2.51
CA ASN A 71 1.96 16.46 3.41
C ASN A 71 1.19 15.19 3.06
N THR A 72 0.06 15.32 2.35
CA THR A 72 -0.75 14.16 1.93
C THR A 72 -0.64 13.93 0.42
N LEU A 73 -1.02 12.73 -0.03
CA LEU A 73 -1.01 12.41 -1.45
C LEU A 73 -2.04 13.27 -2.19
N THR A 74 -3.20 13.48 -1.59
CA THR A 74 -4.25 14.29 -2.21
C THR A 74 -3.84 15.74 -2.36
N GLU A 75 -3.18 16.32 -1.35
CA GLU A 75 -2.60 17.67 -1.48
C GLU A 75 -1.61 17.73 -2.65
N MET A 76 -0.71 16.74 -2.78
CA MET A 76 0.22 16.67 -3.90
C MET A 76 -0.50 16.66 -5.25
N TYR A 77 -1.58 15.90 -5.40
CA TYR A 77 -2.30 15.83 -6.67
C TYR A 77 -3.16 17.07 -6.96
N ILE A 78 -3.74 17.70 -5.93
CA ILE A 78 -4.41 19.00 -6.09
C ILE A 78 -3.41 20.05 -6.59
N HIS A 79 -2.23 20.14 -5.94
CA HIS A 79 -1.18 21.06 -6.37
C HIS A 79 -0.67 20.72 -7.77
N PHE A 80 -0.48 19.43 -8.08
CA PHE A 80 -0.09 19.00 -9.42
C PHE A 80 -1.08 19.48 -10.48
N LEU A 81 -2.39 19.33 -10.22
CA LEU A 81 -3.44 19.80 -11.11
C LEU A 81 -3.42 21.33 -11.29
N VAL A 82 -3.22 22.07 -10.18
CA VAL A 82 -3.08 23.54 -10.20
C VAL A 82 -1.85 23.98 -11.00
N VAL A 83 -0.71 23.30 -10.85
CA VAL A 83 0.51 23.55 -11.64
C VAL A 83 0.23 23.36 -13.12
N GLN A 84 -0.46 22.26 -13.51
CA GLN A 84 -0.80 22.05 -14.92
C GLN A 84 -1.74 23.15 -15.46
N ALA A 85 -2.72 23.59 -14.67
CA ALA A 85 -3.62 24.67 -15.06
C ALA A 85 -2.88 26.01 -15.24
N LYS A 86 -1.96 26.36 -14.32
CA LYS A 86 -1.08 27.54 -14.44
C LYS A 86 -0.21 27.46 -15.70
N VAL A 87 0.47 26.34 -15.91
CA VAL A 87 1.34 26.12 -17.08
C VAL A 87 0.56 26.28 -18.37
N LYS A 88 -0.66 25.70 -18.45
CA LYS A 88 -1.52 25.88 -19.61
C LYS A 88 -1.82 27.36 -19.84
N ARG A 89 -2.24 28.08 -18.80
CA ARG A 89 -2.65 29.48 -18.93
C ARG A 89 -1.50 30.36 -19.41
N ILE A 90 -0.32 30.21 -18.83
CA ILE A 90 0.85 31.03 -19.15
C ILE A 90 1.35 30.70 -20.56
N LYS A 91 1.40 29.41 -20.94
CA LYS A 91 1.99 28.99 -22.23
C LYS A 91 1.04 29.11 -23.41
N TYR A 92 -0.27 28.92 -23.20
CA TYR A 92 -1.23 28.80 -24.31
C TYR A 92 -2.32 29.87 -24.28
N ASP A 93 -2.75 30.32 -23.10
CA ASP A 93 -3.83 31.30 -22.98
C ASP A 93 -3.31 32.76 -22.89
N GLY A 94 -1.98 32.95 -22.81
CA GLY A 94 -1.33 34.27 -22.74
C GLY A 94 -1.55 35.04 -21.44
N GLY A 95 -2.01 34.36 -20.37
CA GLY A 95 -2.27 34.97 -19.07
C GLY A 95 -1.01 35.25 -18.25
N ALA A 96 -1.08 36.22 -17.33
CA ALA A 96 0.01 36.54 -16.40
C ALA A 96 0.04 35.53 -15.25
N GLU A 97 1.16 35.40 -14.52
CA GLU A 97 1.24 34.50 -13.34
C GLU A 97 0.22 34.85 -12.24
N THR A 98 -0.22 36.11 -12.16
CA THR A 98 -1.12 36.64 -11.15
C THR A 98 -2.60 36.32 -11.36
N ASP A 99 -3.02 35.85 -12.54
CA ASP A 99 -4.45 35.64 -12.81
C ASP A 99 -5.01 34.43 -12.00
N PRO A 100 -6.34 34.26 -11.89
CA PRO A 100 -6.95 33.08 -11.27
C PRO A 100 -6.59 31.79 -12.02
N HIS A 101 -6.06 30.80 -11.30
CA HIS A 101 -5.50 29.58 -11.90
C HIS A 101 -6.52 28.74 -12.71
N TRP A 102 -7.83 28.92 -12.50
CA TRP A 102 -8.88 28.24 -13.28
C TRP A 102 -9.62 29.19 -14.22
N SER A 103 -9.44 29.03 -15.53
CA SER A 103 -10.33 29.60 -16.55
C SER A 103 -11.60 28.75 -16.76
N PRO A 104 -12.72 29.31 -17.25
CA PRO A 104 -13.93 28.55 -17.58
C PRO A 104 -13.65 27.34 -18.49
N GLU A 105 -12.76 27.50 -19.47
CA GLU A 105 -12.36 26.45 -20.40
C GLU A 105 -11.57 25.34 -19.69
N SER A 106 -10.69 25.71 -18.76
CA SER A 106 -9.92 24.76 -17.97
C SER A 106 -10.80 23.99 -16.98
N ARG A 107 -11.81 24.63 -16.39
CA ARG A 107 -12.80 23.96 -15.54
C ARG A 107 -13.58 22.92 -16.33
N LYS A 108 -14.15 23.32 -17.48
CA LYS A 108 -14.89 22.41 -18.36
C LYS A 108 -14.03 21.22 -18.81
N MET A 109 -12.77 21.48 -19.12
CA MET A 109 -11.81 20.43 -19.47
C MET A 109 -11.59 19.42 -18.33
N ILE A 110 -11.34 19.91 -17.10
CA ILE A 110 -11.18 19.05 -15.93
C ILE A 110 -12.45 18.27 -15.60
N GLU A 111 -13.63 18.89 -15.72
CA GLU A 111 -14.91 18.21 -15.52
C GLU A 111 -15.10 17.05 -16.51
N SER A 112 -14.84 17.29 -17.80
CA SER A 112 -14.93 16.25 -18.83
C SER A 112 -13.91 15.13 -18.63
N LEU A 113 -12.65 15.47 -18.32
CA LEU A 113 -11.59 14.49 -18.04
C LEU A 113 -11.87 13.70 -16.77
N GLY A 114 -12.44 14.33 -15.74
CA GLY A 114 -12.84 13.68 -14.50
C GLY A 114 -13.98 12.68 -14.71
N LYS A 115 -14.98 13.04 -15.52
CA LYS A 115 -16.05 12.11 -15.92
C LYS A 115 -15.48 10.91 -16.68
N LEU A 116 -14.65 11.15 -17.70
CA LEU A 116 -13.96 10.08 -18.45
C LEU A 116 -13.15 9.18 -17.52
N ALA A 117 -12.39 9.77 -16.60
CA ALA A 117 -11.59 9.01 -15.66
C ALA A 117 -12.44 8.09 -14.77
N PHE A 118 -13.57 8.59 -14.26
CA PHE A 118 -14.50 7.81 -13.44
C PHE A 118 -15.14 6.68 -14.25
N ASP A 119 -15.73 6.97 -15.41
CA ASP A 119 -16.42 5.98 -16.23
C ASP A 119 -15.48 4.85 -16.65
N GLN A 120 -14.24 5.19 -17.02
CA GLN A 120 -13.25 4.20 -17.45
C GLN A 120 -12.60 3.45 -16.30
N LEU A 121 -12.47 4.07 -15.11
CA LEU A 121 -12.03 3.37 -13.90
C LEU A 121 -13.05 2.28 -13.51
N GLN A 122 -14.36 2.57 -13.63
CA GLN A 122 -15.42 1.58 -13.39
C GLN A 122 -15.37 0.42 -14.41
N LYS A 123 -15.04 0.72 -15.67
CA LYS A 123 -14.86 -0.29 -16.73
C LYS A 123 -13.54 -1.08 -16.60
N GLY A 124 -12.60 -0.64 -15.75
CA GLY A 124 -11.27 -1.24 -15.63
C GLY A 124 -10.34 -0.93 -16.82
N ASN A 125 -10.64 0.13 -17.57
CA ASN A 125 -9.93 0.50 -18.79
C ASN A 125 -8.82 1.51 -18.49
N LEU A 126 -7.67 1.33 -19.15
CA LEU A 126 -6.52 2.26 -19.12
C LEU A 126 -6.31 3.00 -20.44
N ILE A 127 -6.90 2.48 -21.52
CA ILE A 127 -6.82 3.03 -22.87
C ILE A 127 -8.24 3.28 -23.36
N PHE A 128 -8.45 4.45 -23.95
CA PHE A 128 -9.75 4.94 -24.38
C PHE A 128 -9.73 5.24 -25.87
N TYR A 129 -10.90 5.08 -26.48
CA TYR A 129 -11.12 5.34 -27.89
C TYR A 129 -12.07 6.53 -28.07
N GLU A 130 -12.23 6.99 -29.31
CA GLU A 130 -13.13 8.09 -29.64
C GLU A 130 -14.56 7.95 -29.10
N PRO A 131 -15.21 6.76 -29.13
CA PRO A 131 -16.55 6.60 -28.55
C PRO A 131 -16.59 6.88 -27.04
N ASP A 132 -15.56 6.47 -26.30
CA ASP A 132 -15.43 6.72 -24.86
C ASP A 132 -15.32 8.23 -24.57
N LEU A 133 -14.55 8.95 -25.39
CA LEU A 133 -14.41 10.40 -25.27
C LEU A 133 -15.74 11.11 -25.53
N THR A 134 -16.46 10.68 -26.57
CA THR A 134 -17.71 11.27 -27.01
C THR A 134 -18.81 11.12 -25.95
N GLU A 135 -18.87 9.97 -25.26
CA GLU A 135 -19.76 9.72 -24.11
C GLU A 135 -19.52 10.72 -22.95
N CYS A 136 -18.29 11.22 -22.83
CA CYS A 136 -17.91 12.22 -21.84
C CYS A 136 -17.96 13.67 -22.36
N GLY A 137 -18.48 13.89 -23.58
CA GLY A 137 -18.60 15.21 -24.20
C GLY A 137 -17.27 15.78 -24.71
N ILE A 138 -16.28 14.92 -24.99
CA ILE A 138 -14.98 15.28 -25.53
C ILE A 138 -14.92 14.81 -26.99
N ASP A 139 -14.93 15.74 -27.94
CA ASP A 139 -14.65 15.40 -29.34
C ASP A 139 -13.14 15.18 -29.58
N ILE A 140 -12.77 14.53 -30.69
CA ILE A 140 -11.36 14.22 -30.97
C ILE A 140 -10.48 15.48 -31.00
N ARG A 141 -10.98 16.61 -31.50
CA ARG A 141 -10.18 17.83 -31.59
C ARG A 141 -9.91 18.38 -30.19
N ALA A 142 -10.93 18.39 -29.34
CA ALA A 142 -10.80 18.73 -27.93
C ALA A 142 -9.82 17.79 -27.23
N ALA A 143 -9.90 16.48 -27.47
CA ALA A 143 -8.97 15.50 -26.90
C ALA A 143 -7.51 15.75 -27.34
N SER A 144 -7.27 16.05 -28.62
CA SER A 144 -5.95 16.43 -29.13
C SER A 144 -5.43 17.71 -28.49
N VAL A 145 -6.30 18.72 -28.29
CA VAL A 145 -5.94 19.95 -27.57
C VAL A 145 -5.58 19.61 -26.13
N TYR A 146 -6.41 18.84 -25.44
CA TYR A 146 -6.19 18.44 -24.04
C TYR A 146 -4.84 17.73 -23.91
N SER A 147 -4.52 16.81 -24.81
CA SER A 147 -3.22 16.13 -24.80
C SER A 147 -2.05 17.09 -25.02
N GLY A 148 -2.21 18.13 -25.86
CA GLY A 148 -1.18 19.13 -26.11
C GLY A 148 -1.00 20.14 -24.98
N VAL A 149 -2.07 20.50 -24.26
CA VAL A 149 -2.01 21.50 -23.19
C VAL A 149 -1.80 20.88 -21.80
N PHE A 150 -2.24 19.65 -21.60
CA PHE A 150 -2.18 18.87 -20.35
C PHE A 150 -1.34 17.60 -20.55
N THR A 151 -0.17 17.75 -21.18
CA THR A 151 0.76 16.66 -21.55
C THR A 151 1.17 15.74 -20.39
N GLN A 152 1.12 16.27 -19.17
CA GLN A 152 1.44 15.59 -17.92
C GLN A 152 0.24 14.89 -17.27
N ILE A 153 -0.95 14.97 -17.89
CA ILE A 153 -2.19 14.36 -17.39
C ILE A 153 -2.79 13.42 -18.42
N PHE A 154 -2.93 13.86 -19.67
CA PHE A 154 -3.64 13.15 -20.73
C PHE A 154 -2.78 13.05 -21.99
N LYS A 155 -2.76 11.87 -22.61
CA LYS A 155 -1.91 11.56 -23.77
C LYS A 155 -2.73 11.02 -24.92
N GLU A 156 -2.48 11.55 -26.11
CA GLU A 156 -2.79 10.95 -27.40
C GLU A 156 -1.60 10.11 -27.85
N GLU A 157 -1.83 8.83 -28.13
CA GLU A 157 -0.85 7.91 -28.69
C GLU A 157 -1.27 7.47 -30.10
N LYS A 158 -0.29 7.32 -30.99
CA LYS A 158 -0.53 6.85 -32.37
C LYS A 158 -0.06 5.40 -32.49
N GLN A 159 -1.00 4.47 -32.65
CA GLN A 159 -0.64 3.10 -33.03
C GLN A 159 -0.24 3.05 -34.51
N LEU A 160 0.58 2.04 -34.87
CA LEU A 160 1.15 1.84 -36.22
C LEU A 160 0.08 1.79 -37.34
N TYR A 161 -1.18 1.48 -37.02
CA TYR A 161 -2.29 1.37 -37.96
C TYR A 161 -3.50 2.21 -37.52
N GLN A 162 -3.37 3.53 -37.73
CA GLN A 162 -4.42 4.55 -37.96
C GLN A 162 -5.43 4.94 -36.87
N ASN A 163 -5.64 4.21 -35.78
CA ASN A 163 -6.53 4.68 -34.72
C ASN A 163 -5.77 5.45 -33.62
N LYS A 164 -6.21 6.68 -33.37
CA LYS A 164 -5.79 7.46 -32.19
C LYS A 164 -6.33 6.76 -30.95
N VAL A 165 -5.45 6.53 -29.98
CA VAL A 165 -5.83 6.02 -28.67
C VAL A 165 -5.41 7.02 -27.61
N PHE A 166 -6.14 7.03 -26.50
CA PHE A 166 -5.92 8.00 -25.44
C PHE A 166 -5.73 7.29 -24.11
N CYS A 167 -4.90 7.87 -23.24
CA CYS A 167 -4.74 7.38 -21.87
C CYS A 167 -4.38 8.53 -20.93
N PHE A 168 -4.55 8.31 -19.64
CA PHE A 168 -3.89 9.16 -18.65
C PHE A 168 -2.41 8.77 -18.56
N VAL A 169 -1.55 9.70 -18.14
CA VAL A 169 -0.11 9.43 -18.03
C VAL A 169 0.22 8.30 -17.04
N HIS A 170 -0.67 8.08 -16.08
CA HIS A 170 -0.57 7.04 -15.06
C HIS A 170 -1.96 6.78 -14.45
N LEU A 171 -2.21 5.54 -13.99
CA LEU A 171 -3.47 5.15 -13.36
C LEU A 171 -3.82 6.04 -12.15
N SER A 172 -2.82 6.44 -11.36
CA SER A 172 -3.07 7.33 -10.22
C SER A 172 -3.63 8.70 -10.60
N VAL A 173 -3.34 9.20 -11.81
CA VAL A 173 -3.94 10.44 -12.33
C VAL A 173 -5.40 10.21 -12.70
N GLN A 174 -5.71 9.06 -13.31
CA GLN A 174 -7.08 8.63 -13.58
C GLN A 174 -7.88 8.50 -12.28
N GLU A 175 -7.35 7.78 -11.28
CA GLU A 175 -8.02 7.61 -9.99
C GLU A 175 -8.25 8.95 -9.26
N PHE A 176 -7.27 9.86 -9.31
CA PHE A 176 -7.42 11.20 -8.74
C PHE A 176 -8.53 12.01 -9.43
N LEU A 177 -8.53 12.05 -10.77
CA LEU A 177 -9.53 12.80 -11.52
C LEU A 177 -10.93 12.19 -11.38
N ALA A 178 -11.02 10.86 -11.29
CA ALA A 178 -12.26 10.16 -10.96
C ALA A 178 -12.77 10.56 -9.57
N ALA A 179 -11.90 10.55 -8.55
CA ALA A 179 -12.27 10.96 -7.20
C ALA A 179 -12.69 12.43 -7.14
N LEU A 180 -12.00 13.30 -7.88
CA LEU A 180 -12.36 14.72 -8.02
C LEU A 180 -13.74 14.88 -8.66
N HIS A 181 -14.04 14.14 -9.73
CA HIS A 181 -15.35 14.17 -10.38
C HIS A 181 -16.48 13.74 -9.44
N VAL A 182 -16.29 12.64 -8.70
CA VAL A 182 -17.26 12.15 -7.72
C VAL A 182 -17.46 13.18 -6.59
N HIS A 183 -16.37 13.75 -6.08
CA HIS A 183 -16.42 14.75 -5.03
C HIS A 183 -17.16 16.02 -5.47
N LEU A 184 -16.81 16.58 -6.63
CA LEU A 184 -17.42 17.79 -7.17
C LEU A 184 -18.90 17.56 -7.50
N THR A 185 -19.24 16.40 -8.08
CA THR A 185 -20.63 16.05 -8.37
C THR A 185 -21.45 15.99 -7.09
N PHE A 186 -20.96 15.28 -6.07
CA PHE A 186 -21.67 15.17 -4.80
C PHE A 186 -21.87 16.52 -4.11
N ILE A 187 -20.86 17.41 -4.12
CA ILE A 187 -20.99 18.73 -3.49
C ILE A 187 -21.93 19.65 -4.29
N ASN A 188 -21.88 19.59 -5.62
CA ASN A 188 -22.66 20.51 -6.46
C ASN A 188 -24.13 20.09 -6.61
N SER A 189 -24.43 18.78 -6.66
CA SER A 189 -25.78 18.27 -6.92
C SER A 189 -26.35 17.38 -5.81
N GLY A 190 -25.55 16.99 -4.81
CA GLY A 190 -25.94 16.01 -3.79
C GLY A 190 -25.97 14.56 -4.30
N LEU A 191 -25.59 14.32 -5.57
CA LEU A 191 -25.68 13.01 -6.20
C LEU A 191 -24.51 12.11 -5.77
N ASN A 192 -24.82 10.95 -5.18
CA ASN A 192 -23.84 9.91 -4.90
C ASN A 192 -23.68 8.97 -6.10
N LEU A 193 -22.70 9.25 -6.97
CA LEU A 193 -22.38 8.43 -8.14
C LEU A 193 -21.99 6.98 -7.80
N LEU A 194 -21.65 6.68 -6.54
CA LEU A 194 -21.32 5.34 -6.09
C LEU A 194 -22.59 4.51 -5.74
N GLU A 195 -23.72 5.15 -5.45
CA GLU A 195 -24.98 4.47 -5.07
C GLU A 195 -25.83 4.01 -6.26
N GLU A 196 -25.92 4.81 -7.33
CA GLU A 196 -26.80 4.55 -8.49
C GLU A 196 -26.53 3.21 -9.20
N GLN A 197 -25.40 2.58 -8.92
CA GLN A 197 -25.04 1.26 -9.47
C GLN A 197 -25.71 0.07 -8.77
N GLN A 198 -26.41 0.26 -7.64
CA GLN A 198 -27.17 -0.82 -6.99
C GLN A 198 -28.57 -1.03 -7.59
N THR A 199 -29.10 -0.08 -8.37
CA THR A 199 -30.48 -0.11 -8.89
C THR A 199 -30.57 -0.65 -10.34
N THR A 200 -30.13 -1.89 -10.57
CA THR A 200 -30.52 -2.69 -11.75
C THR A 200 -31.46 -3.85 -11.42
N SER A 201 -31.94 -3.98 -10.18
CA SER A 201 -33.07 -4.85 -9.87
C SER A 201 -34.39 -4.06 -9.99
N MET A 202 -35.17 -4.33 -11.04
CA MET A 202 -36.57 -3.92 -11.14
C MET A 202 -37.33 -4.40 -9.90
N TRP A 203 -37.64 -3.50 -8.97
CA TRP A 203 -38.88 -3.44 -8.16
C TRP A 203 -38.95 -2.09 -7.45
N PRO A 204 -40.09 -1.39 -7.44
CA PRO A 204 -40.24 -0.16 -6.69
C PRO A 204 -40.45 -0.51 -5.21
N LYS A 205 -39.40 -0.42 -4.40
CA LYS A 205 -39.55 -0.53 -2.93
C LYS A 205 -40.02 0.81 -2.37
N LEU A 206 -41.32 0.89 -2.15
CA LEU A 206 -41.98 1.87 -1.32
C LEU A 206 -41.82 1.45 0.15
N SER A 207 -40.73 1.82 0.82
CA SER A 207 -40.57 1.69 2.28
C SER A 207 -39.29 2.40 2.75
N ASP A 208 -39.46 3.31 3.70
CA ASP A 208 -38.47 3.97 4.56
C ASP A 208 -37.13 4.37 3.93
N LYS A 209 -36.91 5.69 3.79
CA LYS A 209 -35.60 6.28 3.45
C LYS A 209 -34.51 5.53 4.24
N PRO A 210 -33.65 4.72 3.58
CA PRO A 210 -32.50 4.18 4.28
C PRO A 210 -31.70 5.39 4.76
N LYS A 211 -31.18 5.36 5.99
CA LYS A 211 -30.18 6.33 6.45
C LYS A 211 -29.18 6.51 5.31
N LEU A 212 -29.17 7.68 4.68
CA LEU A 212 -28.33 7.96 3.53
C LEU A 212 -26.89 7.65 3.97
N GLN A 213 -26.32 6.54 3.49
CA GLN A 213 -24.91 6.28 3.76
C GLN A 213 -24.16 7.46 3.16
N SER A 214 -23.28 8.10 3.93
CA SER A 214 -22.52 9.21 3.37
C SER A 214 -21.70 8.68 2.19
N LEU A 215 -21.50 9.50 1.14
CA LEU A 215 -20.65 9.17 -0.02
C LEU A 215 -19.35 8.42 0.38
N HIS A 216 -18.73 8.89 1.46
CA HIS A 216 -17.49 8.37 1.99
C HIS A 216 -17.63 6.95 2.57
N GLN A 217 -18.72 6.64 3.26
CA GLN A 217 -19.00 5.29 3.75
C GLN A 217 -19.19 4.31 2.58
N CYS A 218 -19.98 4.72 1.58
CA CYS A 218 -20.17 3.93 0.36
C CYS A 218 -18.83 3.66 -0.36
N ALA A 219 -17.97 4.67 -0.45
CA ALA A 219 -16.64 4.52 -1.04
C ALA A 219 -15.73 3.57 -0.24
N VAL A 220 -15.74 3.66 1.10
CA VAL A 220 -15.00 2.74 1.98
C VAL A 220 -15.47 1.31 1.77
N ASP A 221 -16.78 1.07 1.77
CA ASP A 221 -17.35 -0.26 1.56
C ASP A 221 -16.99 -0.83 0.17
N LYS A 222 -17.09 -0.03 -0.90
CA LYS A 222 -16.71 -0.46 -2.26
C LYS A 222 -15.21 -0.81 -2.35
N ALA A 223 -14.34 -0.01 -1.74
CA ALA A 223 -12.92 -0.32 -1.72
C ALA A 223 -12.62 -1.60 -0.93
N LEU A 224 -13.24 -1.80 0.22
CA LEU A 224 -13.08 -3.03 1.02
C LEU A 224 -13.66 -4.27 0.34
N GLN A 225 -14.69 -4.14 -0.49
CA GLN A 225 -15.25 -5.23 -1.30
C GLN A 225 -14.41 -5.54 -2.54
N SER A 226 -13.52 -4.64 -2.96
CA SER A 226 -12.64 -4.84 -4.09
C SER A 226 -11.67 -6.02 -3.84
N PRO A 227 -11.56 -6.98 -4.78
CA PRO A 227 -10.71 -8.15 -4.59
C PRO A 227 -9.22 -7.85 -4.75
N ASN A 228 -8.86 -6.79 -5.48
CA ASN A 228 -7.49 -6.47 -5.89
C ASN A 228 -7.03 -5.06 -5.47
N GLY A 229 -7.81 -4.35 -4.64
CA GLY A 229 -7.46 -3.01 -4.16
C GLY A 229 -7.47 -1.92 -5.24
N HIS A 230 -8.05 -2.16 -6.42
CA HIS A 230 -8.05 -1.18 -7.53
C HIS A 230 -8.79 0.15 -7.23
N LEU A 231 -9.49 0.25 -6.10
CA LEU A 231 -10.14 1.48 -5.64
C LEU A 231 -9.43 2.12 -4.45
N ASP A 232 -8.30 1.57 -4.01
CA ASP A 232 -7.62 2.01 -2.80
C ASP A 232 -7.09 3.44 -2.95
N LEU A 233 -6.46 3.76 -4.08
CA LEU A 233 -5.95 5.10 -4.33
C LEU A 233 -7.07 6.09 -4.61
N PHE A 234 -8.08 5.67 -5.38
CA PHE A 234 -9.34 6.43 -5.55
C PHE A 234 -9.97 6.81 -4.20
N LEU A 235 -10.09 5.86 -3.27
CA LEU A 235 -10.66 6.11 -1.94
C LEU A 235 -9.83 7.13 -1.15
N ARG A 236 -8.50 6.97 -1.15
CA ARG A 236 -7.58 7.91 -0.50
C ARG A 236 -7.78 9.33 -1.03
N PHE A 237 -7.84 9.49 -2.34
CA PHE A 237 -8.09 10.80 -2.96
C PHE A 237 -9.46 11.36 -2.59
N LEU A 238 -10.52 10.55 -2.66
CA LEU A 238 -11.88 10.99 -2.37
C LEU A 238 -12.01 11.53 -0.93
N LEU A 239 -11.41 10.82 0.04
CA LEU A 239 -11.38 11.24 1.44
C LEU A 239 -10.49 12.47 1.65
N GLY A 240 -9.33 12.56 0.99
CA GLY A 240 -8.44 13.72 1.10
C GLY A 240 -9.00 14.99 0.46
N LEU A 241 -9.85 14.89 -0.57
CA LEU A 241 -10.50 16.04 -1.20
C LEU A 241 -11.44 16.75 -0.21
N LYS A 242 -12.04 15.98 0.71
CA LYS A 242 -12.90 16.47 1.78
C LYS A 242 -12.20 17.43 2.74
N THR A 243 -10.94 17.17 3.08
CA THR A 243 -10.14 18.02 3.99
C THR A 243 -9.48 19.19 3.28
N ASN A 244 -9.48 19.21 1.93
CA ASN A 244 -8.73 20.17 1.11
C ASN A 244 -9.62 21.10 0.26
N GLN A 245 -10.88 21.30 0.64
CA GLN A 245 -11.84 22.11 -0.13
C GLN A 245 -11.37 23.55 -0.40
N THR A 246 -10.66 24.17 0.55
CA THR A 246 -10.13 25.53 0.39
C THR A 246 -9.11 25.63 -0.75
N ARG A 247 -8.37 24.55 -1.03
CA ARG A 247 -7.40 24.48 -2.14
C ARG A 247 -8.08 24.31 -3.50
N LEU A 248 -9.36 23.97 -3.52
CA LEU A 248 -10.20 23.80 -4.71
C LEU A 248 -11.15 24.99 -4.94
N GLN A 249 -10.98 26.10 -4.23
CA GLN A 249 -11.91 27.23 -4.21
C GLN A 249 -12.22 27.83 -5.60
N GLY A 250 -11.38 27.61 -6.61
CA GLY A 250 -11.67 28.03 -7.99
C GLY A 250 -12.32 26.95 -8.88
N LEU A 251 -12.51 25.72 -8.42
CA LEU A 251 -13.30 24.65 -9.06
C LEU A 251 -14.70 24.49 -8.42
N MET A 252 -14.96 25.15 -7.29
CA MET A 252 -16.18 24.98 -6.48
C MET A 252 -16.89 26.31 -6.23
N THR A 253 -18.22 26.30 -6.14
CA THR A 253 -19.05 27.51 -5.98
C THR A 253 -19.61 27.72 -4.56
N GLN A 254 -19.58 26.72 -3.67
CA GLN A 254 -20.10 26.85 -2.29
C GLN A 254 -19.21 26.16 -1.25
N THR A 255 -19.07 26.78 -0.08
CA THR A 255 -18.32 26.25 1.07
C THR A 255 -19.30 26.03 2.23
N GLY A 256 -19.85 24.83 2.35
CA GLY A 256 -20.61 24.40 3.53
C GLY A 256 -19.68 23.77 4.58
N SER A 257 -19.93 24.00 5.87
CA SER A 257 -19.10 23.52 6.99
C SER A 257 -18.89 21.99 6.95
N SER A 258 -17.67 21.55 6.66
CA SER A 258 -17.30 20.14 6.44
C SER A 258 -16.87 19.38 7.71
N ALA A 259 -16.64 20.09 8.82
CA ALA A 259 -15.98 19.54 10.01
C ALA A 259 -16.72 18.36 10.66
N GLN A 260 -18.06 18.42 10.77
CA GLN A 260 -18.87 17.38 11.40
C GLN A 260 -18.87 16.07 10.59
N THR A 261 -18.91 16.19 9.25
CA THR A 261 -18.87 15.03 8.36
C THR A 261 -17.50 14.35 8.30
N ASN A 262 -16.40 15.06 8.59
CA ASN A 262 -15.05 14.46 8.64
C ASN A 262 -14.94 13.45 9.78
N GLN A 263 -15.47 13.79 10.96
CA GLN A 263 -15.46 12.91 12.11
C GLN A 263 -16.27 11.62 11.87
N GLU A 264 -17.39 11.70 11.16
CA GLU A 264 -18.19 10.52 10.79
C GLU A 264 -17.39 9.55 9.90
N ALA A 265 -16.66 10.07 8.91
CA ALA A 265 -15.84 9.24 8.03
C ALA A 265 -14.66 8.60 8.80
N VAL A 266 -14.00 9.38 9.66
CA VAL A 266 -12.92 8.89 10.54
C VAL A 266 -13.42 7.77 11.46
N GLN A 267 -14.57 7.99 12.12
CA GLN A 267 -15.15 7.03 13.05
C GLN A 267 -15.53 5.74 12.32
N TYR A 268 -16.14 5.86 11.14
CA TYR A 268 -16.48 4.70 10.31
C TYR A 268 -15.24 3.91 9.88
N ILE A 269 -14.15 4.58 9.49
CA ILE A 269 -12.89 3.90 9.15
C ILE A 269 -12.32 3.18 10.37
N LYS A 270 -12.36 3.77 11.57
CA LYS A 270 -11.91 3.13 12.82
C LYS A 270 -12.77 1.91 13.18
N GLU A 271 -14.07 1.97 12.93
CA GLU A 271 -14.98 0.83 13.07
C GLU A 271 -14.59 -0.29 12.10
N LYS A 272 -14.35 0.03 10.82
CA LYS A 272 -13.87 -0.95 9.82
C LYS A 272 -12.51 -1.55 10.16
N LEU A 273 -11.58 -0.75 10.68
CA LEU A 273 -10.29 -1.24 11.18
C LEU A 273 -10.43 -2.19 12.37
N SER A 274 -11.54 -2.14 13.09
CA SER A 274 -11.84 -3.04 14.20
C SER A 274 -12.42 -4.38 13.72
N GLU A 275 -12.76 -4.50 12.45
CA GLU A 275 -13.13 -5.76 11.80
C GLU A 275 -11.86 -6.56 11.42
N ASN A 276 -12.01 -7.86 11.15
CA ASN A 276 -10.88 -8.73 10.82
C ASN A 276 -10.45 -8.59 9.33
N LEU A 277 -9.92 -7.43 8.98
CA LEU A 277 -9.45 -7.10 7.62
C LEU A 277 -8.08 -7.73 7.30
N SER A 278 -7.78 -7.87 6.01
CA SER A 278 -6.42 -8.19 5.56
C SER A 278 -5.47 -7.02 5.85
N ALA A 279 -4.17 -7.31 5.91
CA ALA A 279 -3.16 -6.30 6.18
C ALA A 279 -3.15 -5.18 5.13
N GLU A 280 -3.30 -5.53 3.85
CA GLU A 280 -3.35 -4.59 2.73
C GLU A 280 -4.52 -3.61 2.87
N LYS A 281 -5.71 -4.14 3.19
CA LYS A 281 -6.92 -3.33 3.40
C LYS A 281 -6.77 -2.43 4.62
N SER A 282 -6.23 -2.95 5.71
CA SER A 282 -5.94 -2.16 6.91
C SER A 282 -4.95 -1.02 6.61
N ILE A 283 -3.85 -1.31 5.90
CA ILE A 283 -2.84 -0.31 5.50
C ILE A 283 -3.49 0.78 4.64
N ASN A 284 -4.35 0.42 3.68
CA ASN A 284 -5.07 1.40 2.88
C ASN A 284 -5.96 2.31 3.74
N LEU A 285 -6.69 1.76 4.71
CA LEU A 285 -7.50 2.54 5.64
C LEU A 285 -6.65 3.47 6.54
N PHE A 286 -5.44 3.08 6.94
CA PHE A 286 -4.51 3.99 7.62
C PHE A 286 -4.04 5.14 6.72
N HIS A 287 -3.78 4.87 5.44
CA HIS A 287 -3.51 5.94 4.49
C HIS A 287 -4.71 6.88 4.35
N CYS A 288 -5.93 6.35 4.34
CA CYS A 288 -7.16 7.15 4.32
C CYS A 288 -7.30 8.04 5.57
N LEU A 289 -7.03 7.52 6.78
CA LEU A 289 -6.99 8.32 8.00
C LEU A 289 -5.95 9.46 7.90
N ASN A 290 -4.78 9.18 7.32
CA ASN A 290 -3.76 10.21 7.10
C ASN A 290 -4.21 11.28 6.08
N GLU A 291 -4.96 10.92 5.02
CA GLU A 291 -5.57 11.91 4.10
C GLU A 291 -6.65 12.76 4.81
N LEU A 292 -7.33 12.20 5.81
CA LEU A 292 -8.25 12.91 6.70
C LEU A 292 -7.56 13.69 7.83
N ASN A 293 -6.22 13.69 7.88
CA ASN A 293 -5.42 14.27 8.95
C ASN A 293 -5.69 13.69 10.37
N ASP A 294 -6.23 12.48 10.48
CA ASP A 294 -6.35 11.76 11.75
C ASP A 294 -5.13 10.86 11.97
N ARG A 295 -4.40 11.12 13.06
CA ARG A 295 -3.24 10.33 13.50
C ARG A 295 -3.44 9.69 14.87
N SER A 296 -4.64 9.82 15.45
CA SER A 296 -4.91 9.47 16.84
C SER A 296 -4.57 8.02 17.18
N LEU A 297 -4.94 7.08 16.30
CA LEU A 297 -4.68 5.65 16.50
C LEU A 297 -3.19 5.31 16.38
N LEU A 298 -2.44 6.05 15.55
CA LEU A 298 -0.99 5.89 15.45
C LEU A 298 -0.28 6.45 16.68
N GLU A 299 -0.70 7.61 17.16
CA GLU A 299 -0.16 8.25 18.35
C GLU A 299 -0.40 7.41 19.60
N GLU A 300 -1.59 6.83 19.74
CA GLU A 300 -1.95 5.90 20.82
C GLU A 300 -0.97 4.72 20.86
N ILE A 301 -0.75 4.04 19.73
CA ILE A 301 0.13 2.86 19.67
C ILE A 301 1.60 3.24 19.83
N GLN A 302 2.03 4.38 19.27
CA GLN A 302 3.39 4.87 19.49
C GLN A 302 3.65 5.20 20.97
N GLN A 303 2.66 5.76 21.67
CA GLN A 303 2.75 6.01 23.11
C GLN A 303 2.82 4.69 23.89
N SER A 304 2.01 3.69 23.54
CA SER A 304 2.09 2.35 24.14
C SER A 304 3.48 1.72 23.94
N LEU A 305 4.02 1.78 22.73
CA LEU A 305 5.37 1.29 22.39
C LEU A 305 6.46 1.99 23.23
N ARG A 306 6.41 3.32 23.35
CA ARG A 306 7.41 4.10 24.13
C ARG A 306 7.34 3.82 25.62
N SER A 307 6.16 3.54 26.15
CA SER A 307 5.97 3.26 27.58
C SER A 307 6.46 1.88 28.02
N GLY A 308 6.82 0.99 27.07
CA GLY A 308 7.21 -0.39 27.35
C GLY A 308 6.06 -1.27 27.87
N ARG A 309 4.82 -0.76 27.92
CA ARG A 309 3.63 -1.43 28.48
C ARG A 309 2.73 -2.02 27.40
N LEU A 310 3.29 -2.62 26.36
CA LEU A 310 2.48 -3.40 25.44
C LEU A 310 2.11 -4.74 26.10
N SER A 311 1.08 -4.73 26.95
CA SER A 311 0.30 -5.94 27.22
C SER A 311 -0.59 -6.15 25.99
N THR A 312 0.00 -6.77 24.99
CA THR A 312 -0.54 -7.04 23.66
C THR A 312 -1.78 -7.91 23.67
N ASP A 313 -2.00 -8.63 24.77
CA ASP A 313 -3.21 -9.41 25.07
C ASP A 313 -4.48 -8.53 25.17
N LYS A 314 -4.34 -7.20 25.09
CA LYS A 314 -5.42 -6.21 25.16
C LYS A 314 -5.57 -5.32 23.92
N LEU A 315 -4.75 -5.51 22.87
CA LEU A 315 -4.88 -4.67 21.67
C LEU A 315 -6.16 -5.02 20.90
N SER A 316 -6.93 -4.01 20.53
CA SER A 316 -8.05 -4.16 19.60
C SER A 316 -7.55 -4.52 18.18
N PRO A 317 -8.38 -5.08 17.31
CA PRO A 317 -7.99 -5.36 15.91
C PRO A 317 -7.48 -4.11 15.17
N ALA A 318 -8.05 -2.93 15.46
CA ALA A 318 -7.60 -1.66 14.88
C ALA A 318 -6.19 -1.28 15.39
N GLN A 319 -5.93 -1.50 16.68
CA GLN A 319 -4.61 -1.25 17.28
C GLN A 319 -3.54 -2.23 16.75
N TRP A 320 -3.89 -3.51 16.55
CA TRP A 320 -3.02 -4.47 15.87
C TRP A 320 -2.70 -4.03 14.44
N SER A 321 -3.71 -3.60 13.70
CA SER A 321 -3.55 -3.08 12.35
C SER A 321 -2.66 -1.82 12.32
N ALA A 322 -2.80 -0.94 13.31
CA ALA A 322 -1.93 0.23 13.46
C ALA A 322 -0.48 -0.17 13.73
N LEU A 323 -0.25 -1.17 14.59
CA LEU A 323 1.09 -1.68 14.85
C LEU A 323 1.71 -2.26 13.57
N VAL A 324 0.97 -3.07 12.80
CA VAL A 324 1.43 -3.60 11.51
C VAL A 324 1.79 -2.45 10.56
N PHE A 325 0.91 -1.45 10.41
CA PHE A 325 1.19 -0.27 9.58
C PHE A 325 2.46 0.47 10.03
N ILE A 326 2.64 0.66 11.34
CA ILE A 326 3.84 1.32 11.89
C ILE A 326 5.09 0.51 11.60
N LEU A 327 5.06 -0.81 11.69
CA LEU A 327 6.23 -1.66 11.46
C LEU A 327 6.59 -1.71 9.98
N LEU A 328 5.60 -1.95 9.11
CA LEU A 328 5.81 -2.06 7.65
C LEU A 328 6.22 -0.74 7.00
N SER A 329 5.83 0.38 7.58
CA SER A 329 6.14 1.69 7.03
C SER A 329 7.47 2.26 7.55
N SER A 330 8.21 1.54 8.41
CA SER A 330 9.40 2.07 9.13
C SER A 330 10.57 2.30 8.18
N GLU A 331 11.32 3.40 8.37
CA GLU A 331 12.56 3.68 7.59
C GLU A 331 13.68 2.69 7.94
N LYS A 332 13.59 2.01 9.09
CA LYS A 332 14.51 0.91 9.38
C LYS A 332 14.05 -0.27 8.54
N ASP A 333 14.89 -0.67 7.58
CA ASP A 333 14.80 -1.99 6.98
C ASP A 333 14.44 -3.00 8.08
N LEU A 334 13.39 -3.79 7.87
CA LEU A 334 12.95 -4.81 8.82
C LEU A 334 13.95 -5.97 8.80
N ASP A 335 15.22 -5.70 9.09
CA ASP A 335 16.28 -6.68 9.11
C ASP A 335 15.98 -7.77 10.14
N GLU A 336 15.52 -7.37 11.33
CA GLU A 336 15.17 -8.29 12.40
C GLU A 336 13.83 -7.93 13.05
N PHE A 337 12.89 -8.87 12.99
CA PHE A 337 11.64 -8.85 13.73
C PHE A 337 11.72 -9.80 14.92
N ASN A 338 11.45 -9.30 16.12
CA ASN A 338 11.43 -10.11 17.35
C ASN A 338 10.04 -10.05 17.98
N LEU A 339 9.32 -11.17 17.96
CA LEU A 339 7.94 -11.26 18.41
C LEU A 339 7.81 -10.93 19.91
N LYS A 340 8.78 -11.34 20.75
CA LYS A 340 8.81 -11.04 22.19
C LYS A 340 8.87 -9.54 22.52
N LYS A 341 9.31 -8.68 21.59
CA LYS A 341 9.27 -7.21 21.79
C LYS A 341 7.84 -6.68 21.85
N TYR A 342 6.86 -7.44 21.34
CA TYR A 342 5.46 -7.07 21.30
C TYR A 342 4.62 -8.00 22.17
N SER A 343 4.64 -9.31 21.90
CA SER A 343 3.89 -10.34 22.62
C SER A 343 4.50 -11.71 22.39
N ALA A 344 4.68 -12.52 23.41
CA ALA A 344 4.99 -13.94 23.26
C ALA A 344 3.67 -14.75 23.17
N SER A 345 2.97 -14.69 22.03
CA SER A 345 1.71 -15.42 21.83
C SER A 345 1.42 -15.77 20.37
N GLU A 346 0.63 -16.83 20.17
CA GLU A 346 0.17 -17.26 18.84
C GLU A 346 -0.73 -16.22 18.15
N GLU A 347 -1.61 -15.56 18.91
CA GLU A 347 -2.49 -14.53 18.35
C GLU A 347 -1.67 -13.32 17.86
N ALA A 348 -0.65 -12.91 18.62
CA ALA A 348 0.24 -11.84 18.16
C ALA A 348 1.04 -12.23 16.93
N LEU A 349 1.55 -13.48 16.86
CA LEU A 349 2.18 -13.99 15.65
C LEU A 349 1.23 -13.89 14.47
N ARG A 350 0.00 -14.40 14.62
CA ARG A 350 -1.04 -14.36 13.58
C ARG A 350 -1.31 -12.94 13.09
N ARG A 351 -1.42 -11.96 14.00
CA ARG A 351 -1.62 -10.54 13.66
C ARG A 351 -0.41 -9.89 13.01
N LEU A 352 0.80 -10.37 13.30
CA LEU A 352 2.07 -9.80 12.83
C LEU A 352 2.72 -10.60 11.67
N LEU A 353 2.06 -11.64 11.14
CA LEU A 353 2.52 -12.36 9.94
C LEU A 353 2.90 -11.44 8.77
N PRO A 354 2.19 -10.32 8.49
CA PRO A 354 2.60 -9.41 7.42
C PRO A 354 4.02 -8.86 7.62
N VAL A 355 4.42 -8.62 8.87
CA VAL A 355 5.75 -8.14 9.24
C VAL A 355 6.80 -9.25 9.09
N VAL A 356 6.45 -10.48 9.48
CA VAL A 356 7.31 -11.67 9.31
C VAL A 356 7.61 -11.94 7.84
N LYS A 357 6.64 -11.71 6.94
CA LYS A 357 6.80 -11.94 5.50
C LYS A 357 7.85 -11.02 4.86
N VAL A 358 7.95 -9.78 5.34
CA VAL A 358 8.83 -8.76 4.77
C VAL A 358 10.18 -8.63 5.49
N CYS A 359 10.33 -9.17 6.70
CA CYS A 359 11.57 -9.09 7.44
C CYS A 359 12.63 -10.06 6.91
N LYS A 360 13.91 -9.78 7.15
CA LYS A 360 15.01 -10.71 6.79
C LYS A 360 15.21 -11.79 7.85
N LYS A 361 15.00 -11.46 9.11
CA LYS A 361 15.17 -12.35 10.25
C LYS A 361 13.95 -12.29 11.16
N ALA A 362 13.39 -13.44 11.51
CA ALA A 362 12.28 -13.57 12.45
C ALA A 362 12.73 -14.36 13.68
N LEU A 363 12.73 -13.68 14.83
CA LEU A 363 13.00 -14.26 16.15
C LEU A 363 11.69 -14.56 16.87
N LEU A 364 11.31 -15.84 16.86
CA LEU A 364 10.06 -16.37 17.41
C LEU A 364 10.31 -17.36 18.56
N ARG A 365 11.51 -17.33 19.15
CA ARG A 365 11.94 -18.22 20.22
C ARG A 365 11.18 -18.04 21.53
N ASP A 366 10.87 -19.13 22.22
CA ASP A 366 10.09 -19.23 23.47
C ASP A 366 8.86 -18.30 23.49
N CYS A 367 8.05 -18.37 22.42
CA CYS A 367 6.84 -17.55 22.26
C CYS A 367 5.54 -18.32 22.56
N GLY A 368 5.65 -19.56 23.05
CA GLY A 368 4.49 -20.42 23.32
C GLY A 368 3.80 -20.89 22.05
N LEU A 369 4.53 -20.99 20.94
CA LEU A 369 3.99 -21.38 19.64
C LEU A 369 3.77 -22.90 19.56
N SER A 370 2.73 -23.31 18.81
CA SER A 370 2.37 -24.70 18.53
C SER A 370 2.37 -25.02 17.03
N GLU A 371 1.97 -26.24 16.67
CA GLU A 371 1.76 -26.65 15.27
C GLU A 371 0.85 -25.70 14.47
N ILE A 372 -0.15 -25.07 15.11
CA ILE A 372 -1.08 -24.12 14.47
C ILE A 372 -0.32 -22.88 13.99
N SER A 373 0.62 -22.41 14.81
CA SER A 373 1.50 -21.28 14.46
C SER A 373 2.40 -21.59 13.27
N CYS A 374 2.87 -22.84 13.16
CA CYS A 374 3.63 -23.28 11.99
C CYS A 374 2.79 -23.32 10.72
N ASP A 375 1.51 -23.70 10.79
CA ASP A 375 0.61 -23.66 9.64
C ASP A 375 0.39 -22.22 9.14
N TYR A 376 0.14 -21.28 10.06
CA TYR A 376 0.04 -19.86 9.73
C TYR A 376 1.31 -19.30 9.10
N LEU A 377 2.48 -19.63 9.66
CA LEU A 377 3.78 -19.24 9.11
C LEU A 377 4.00 -19.82 7.71
N ALA A 378 3.77 -21.11 7.54
CA ALA A 378 3.95 -21.80 6.28
C ALA A 378 3.04 -21.19 5.19
N ALA A 379 1.77 -20.96 5.50
CA ALA A 379 0.82 -20.31 4.59
C ALA A 379 1.25 -18.89 4.20
N ALA A 380 1.66 -18.07 5.18
CA ALA A 380 2.11 -16.71 4.93
C ALA A 380 3.39 -16.65 4.07
N LEU A 381 4.38 -17.50 4.37
CA LEU A 381 5.69 -17.50 3.73
C LEU A 381 5.70 -18.18 2.36
N LYS A 382 4.72 -19.07 2.07
CA LYS A 382 4.54 -19.64 0.72
C LYS A 382 4.20 -18.58 -0.33
N SER A 383 3.58 -17.48 0.08
CA SER A 383 3.18 -16.40 -0.82
C SER A 383 4.39 -15.52 -1.20
N ASN A 384 4.74 -15.47 -2.49
CA ASN A 384 5.81 -14.60 -2.98
C ASN A 384 5.36 -13.13 -3.05
N PRO A 385 6.25 -12.15 -2.80
CA PRO A 385 7.63 -12.33 -2.33
C PRO A 385 7.72 -12.47 -0.79
N SER A 386 8.59 -13.38 -0.31
CA SER A 386 9.11 -13.36 1.06
C SER A 386 10.56 -12.87 1.05
N HIS A 387 10.92 -12.04 2.03
CA HIS A 387 12.30 -11.57 2.22
C HIS A 387 13.03 -12.31 3.34
N LEU A 388 12.35 -13.27 3.98
CA LEU A 388 12.88 -14.00 5.12
C LEU A 388 14.06 -14.87 4.70
N ARG A 389 15.16 -14.73 5.44
CA ARG A 389 16.42 -15.48 5.33
C ARG A 389 16.72 -16.28 6.58
N GLU A 390 16.33 -15.79 7.75
CA GLU A 390 16.54 -16.48 9.01
C GLU A 390 15.23 -16.64 9.79
N LEU A 391 14.92 -17.85 10.22
CA LEU A 391 13.78 -18.16 11.08
C LEU A 391 14.26 -18.91 12.33
N ASP A 392 14.02 -18.31 13.49
CA ASP A 392 14.32 -18.92 14.79
C ASP A 392 13.04 -19.20 15.57
N LEU A 393 12.72 -20.49 15.71
CA LEU A 393 11.55 -21.01 16.41
C LEU A 393 11.91 -21.75 17.70
N SER A 394 13.14 -21.57 18.19
CA SER A 394 13.70 -22.35 19.29
C SER A 394 12.91 -22.21 20.60
N GLY A 395 12.89 -23.25 21.43
CA GLY A 395 12.23 -23.25 22.74
C GLY A 395 10.71 -23.28 22.70
N ASN A 396 10.11 -23.54 21.53
CA ASN A 396 8.68 -23.78 21.39
C ASN A 396 8.39 -25.29 21.40
N ASN A 397 8.36 -25.89 22.59
CA ASN A 397 8.19 -27.35 22.78
C ASN A 397 6.86 -27.93 22.24
N ASN A 398 5.87 -27.09 21.94
CA ASN A 398 4.57 -27.51 21.41
C ASN A 398 4.54 -27.56 19.86
N LEU A 399 5.66 -27.28 19.18
CA LEU A 399 5.73 -27.43 17.71
C LEU A 399 5.68 -28.90 17.30
N GLN A 400 6.53 -29.74 17.91
CA GLN A 400 6.63 -31.17 17.64
C GLN A 400 6.81 -31.50 16.14
N ASP A 401 6.61 -32.77 15.76
CA ASP A 401 6.81 -33.22 14.38
C ASP A 401 5.76 -32.66 13.39
N SER A 402 4.54 -32.40 13.87
CA SER A 402 3.47 -31.80 13.07
C SER A 402 3.80 -30.36 12.68
N GLY A 403 4.33 -29.55 13.60
CA GLY A 403 4.79 -28.20 13.29
C GLY A 403 5.87 -28.18 12.20
N VAL A 404 6.85 -29.11 12.27
CA VAL A 404 7.89 -29.24 11.24
C VAL A 404 7.30 -29.66 9.89
N LYS A 405 6.31 -30.56 9.88
CA LYS A 405 5.58 -30.94 8.65
C LYS A 405 4.95 -29.74 7.95
N HIS A 406 4.29 -28.84 8.68
CA HIS A 406 3.72 -27.62 8.11
C HIS A 406 4.81 -26.71 7.50
N LEU A 407 5.91 -26.49 8.23
CA LEU A 407 7.03 -25.67 7.75
C LEU A 407 7.71 -26.25 6.51
N CYS A 408 7.81 -27.56 6.39
CA CYS A 408 8.37 -28.23 5.22
C CYS A 408 7.59 -27.87 3.95
N GLY A 409 6.27 -27.73 4.04
CA GLY A 409 5.45 -27.24 2.93
C GLY A 409 5.87 -25.85 2.42
N PHE A 410 6.47 -24.99 3.26
CA PHE A 410 7.08 -23.72 2.83
C PHE A 410 8.49 -23.93 2.25
N LEU A 411 9.33 -24.75 2.87
CA LEU A 411 10.69 -25.04 2.39
C LEU A 411 10.69 -25.66 0.97
N GLU A 412 9.68 -26.47 0.67
CA GLU A 412 9.44 -27.07 -0.64
C GLU A 412 9.00 -26.05 -1.72
N SER A 413 8.61 -24.83 -1.32
CA SER A 413 8.14 -23.81 -2.25
C SER A 413 9.28 -23.32 -3.15
N PRO A 414 9.10 -23.23 -4.48
CA PRO A 414 10.13 -22.75 -5.41
C PRO A 414 10.68 -21.34 -5.11
N GLY A 415 9.93 -20.53 -4.36
CA GLY A 415 10.33 -19.18 -3.93
C GLY A 415 10.96 -19.10 -2.55
N CYS A 416 11.14 -20.23 -1.85
CA CYS A 416 11.70 -20.24 -0.51
C CYS A 416 13.17 -19.83 -0.53
N GLY A 417 13.47 -18.62 -0.06
CA GLY A 417 14.85 -18.14 0.07
C GLY A 417 15.41 -18.27 1.49
N LEU A 418 14.86 -19.14 2.34
CA LEU A 418 15.33 -19.29 3.72
C LEU A 418 16.73 -19.91 3.75
N GLU A 419 17.65 -19.26 4.47
CA GLU A 419 19.06 -19.65 4.58
C GLU A 419 19.37 -20.28 5.94
N THR A 420 18.71 -19.85 7.01
CA THR A 420 18.89 -20.39 8.36
C THR A 420 17.55 -20.76 9.00
N LEU A 421 17.47 -21.95 9.57
CA LEU A 421 16.34 -22.45 10.35
C LEU A 421 16.83 -23.00 11.69
N ARG A 422 16.32 -22.43 12.79
CA ARG A 422 16.62 -22.88 14.16
C ARG A 422 15.37 -23.44 14.81
N LEU A 423 15.44 -24.69 15.24
CA LEU A 423 14.38 -25.48 15.88
C LEU A 423 14.91 -26.14 17.16
N MET A 424 15.78 -25.45 17.89
CA MET A 424 16.33 -25.96 19.14
C MET A 424 15.21 -26.12 20.18
N ASP A 425 15.21 -27.18 20.98
CA ASP A 425 14.21 -27.42 22.03
C ASP A 425 12.74 -27.27 21.51
N CYS A 426 12.39 -27.99 20.44
CA CYS A 426 11.06 -27.95 19.82
C CYS A 426 10.26 -29.26 19.98
N GLY A 427 10.80 -30.25 20.68
CA GLY A 427 10.16 -31.54 20.94
C GLY A 427 10.19 -32.51 19.76
N LEU A 428 11.19 -32.37 18.86
CA LEU A 428 11.28 -33.10 17.59
C LEU A 428 11.73 -34.55 17.78
N SER A 429 11.34 -35.42 16.84
CA SER A 429 11.79 -36.82 16.73
C SER A 429 12.37 -37.14 15.34
N GLU A 430 12.73 -38.40 15.09
CA GLU A 430 13.16 -38.89 13.77
C GLU A 430 12.21 -38.49 12.64
N ILE A 431 10.90 -38.45 12.92
CA ILE A 431 9.87 -38.04 11.96
C ILE A 431 10.12 -36.62 11.41
N SER A 432 10.55 -35.68 12.26
CA SER A 432 10.95 -34.33 11.83
C SER A 432 12.16 -34.35 10.90
N CYS A 433 13.13 -35.23 11.17
CA CYS A 433 14.32 -35.37 10.34
C CYS A 433 13.97 -35.89 8.93
N ASP A 434 13.03 -36.83 8.84
CA ASP A 434 12.50 -37.34 7.57
C ASP A 434 11.80 -36.23 6.76
N TYR A 435 10.92 -35.44 7.40
CA TYR A 435 10.26 -34.32 6.72
C TYR A 435 11.26 -33.28 6.21
N LEU A 436 12.22 -32.87 7.05
CA LEU A 436 13.25 -31.91 6.67
C LEU A 436 14.13 -32.45 5.54
N ALA A 437 14.54 -33.72 5.60
CA ALA A 437 15.34 -34.34 4.55
C ALA A 437 14.57 -34.41 3.22
N ALA A 438 13.27 -34.75 3.25
CA ALA A 438 12.43 -34.74 2.06
C ALA A 438 12.28 -33.33 1.47
N ALA A 439 12.05 -32.32 2.30
CA ALA A 439 11.92 -30.93 1.87
C ALA A 439 13.21 -30.38 1.24
N LEU A 440 14.37 -30.72 1.81
CA LEU A 440 15.68 -30.32 1.25
C LEU A 440 16.02 -31.04 -0.06
N LYS A 441 15.43 -32.23 -0.32
CA LYS A 441 15.62 -33.00 -1.56
C LYS A 441 14.71 -32.53 -2.71
N SER A 442 13.55 -31.94 -2.42
CA SER A 442 12.51 -31.66 -3.41
C SER A 442 12.74 -30.39 -4.23
N ASN A 443 13.49 -29.43 -3.70
CA ASN A 443 13.79 -28.14 -4.32
C ASN A 443 15.28 -27.83 -4.07
N PRO A 444 16.05 -27.19 -4.98
CA PRO A 444 17.35 -26.63 -4.63
C PRO A 444 17.20 -25.67 -3.45
N SER A 445 17.36 -26.21 -2.25
CA SER A 445 17.14 -25.48 -1.02
C SER A 445 18.19 -24.39 -0.90
N HIS A 446 17.74 -23.20 -0.49
CA HIS A 446 18.63 -22.11 -0.11
C HIS A 446 19.16 -22.27 1.33
N LEU A 447 18.70 -23.28 2.07
CA LEU A 447 19.06 -23.51 3.46
C LEU A 447 20.53 -23.92 3.59
N ARG A 448 21.28 -23.13 4.35
CA ARG A 448 22.71 -23.30 4.64
C ARG A 448 22.94 -23.73 6.09
N GLU A 449 22.08 -23.30 7.00
CA GLU A 449 22.21 -23.60 8.43
C GLU A 449 20.91 -24.20 8.99
N LEU A 450 21.04 -25.37 9.60
CA LEU A 450 19.97 -26.05 10.32
C LEU A 450 20.42 -26.40 11.74
N ASP A 451 19.71 -25.86 12.72
CA ASP A 451 19.96 -26.14 14.14
C ASP A 451 18.77 -26.87 14.77
N LEU A 452 19.01 -28.11 15.19
CA LEU A 452 18.08 -29.03 15.84
C LEU A 452 18.53 -29.38 17.26
N SER A 453 19.51 -28.67 17.84
CA SER A 453 20.06 -28.98 19.16
C SER A 453 19.01 -28.96 20.28
N GLY A 454 19.26 -29.63 21.40
CA GLY A 454 18.32 -29.69 22.53
C GLY A 454 17.08 -30.57 22.31
N ASN A 455 16.83 -31.09 21.10
CA ASN A 455 15.78 -32.09 20.85
C ASN A 455 16.21 -33.49 21.35
N TYR A 456 16.02 -33.72 22.66
CA TYR A 456 16.51 -34.90 23.39
C TYR A 456 16.04 -36.27 22.89
N LYS A 457 15.01 -36.34 22.01
CA LYS A 457 14.56 -37.60 21.41
C LYS A 457 15.43 -38.04 20.23
N LEU A 458 16.22 -37.13 19.65
CA LEU A 458 17.06 -37.41 18.49
C LEU A 458 18.32 -38.19 18.87
N GLN A 459 18.61 -39.23 18.10
CA GLN A 459 19.81 -40.05 18.16
C GLN A 459 20.62 -39.96 16.86
N ASP A 460 21.86 -40.46 16.86
CA ASP A 460 22.73 -40.45 15.67
C ASP A 460 22.07 -41.05 14.40
N PRO A 461 21.32 -42.17 14.48
CA PRO A 461 20.68 -42.75 13.29
C PRO A 461 19.63 -41.83 12.67
N ASP A 462 18.87 -41.11 13.49
CA ASP A 462 17.71 -40.31 13.08
C ASP A 462 18.11 -39.12 12.18
N VAL A 463 19.30 -38.56 12.42
CA VAL A 463 19.83 -37.39 11.69
C VAL A 463 20.70 -37.79 10.49
N LYS A 464 20.82 -39.08 10.21
CA LYS A 464 21.74 -39.59 9.17
C LYS A 464 21.42 -39.01 7.80
N GLN A 465 20.15 -38.97 7.41
CA GLN A 465 19.76 -38.40 6.11
C GLN A 465 20.14 -36.93 5.97
N LEU A 466 19.96 -36.12 7.01
CA LEU A 466 20.36 -34.70 7.02
C LEU A 466 21.89 -34.55 6.97
N SER A 467 22.62 -35.45 7.64
CA SER A 467 24.08 -35.49 7.60
C SER A 467 24.62 -35.85 6.22
N ASP A 468 23.98 -36.79 5.53
CA ASP A 468 24.31 -37.16 4.14
C ASP A 468 24.07 -35.98 3.18
N LEU A 469 22.98 -35.24 3.36
CA LEU A 469 22.68 -34.03 2.59
C LEU A 469 23.75 -32.95 2.78
N LYS A 470 24.23 -32.73 4.02
CA LYS A 470 25.31 -31.78 4.31
C LYS A 470 26.63 -32.15 3.63
N GLN A 471 26.92 -33.44 3.48
CA GLN A 471 28.17 -33.92 2.86
C GLN A 471 28.12 -33.90 1.33
N SER A 472 26.93 -33.87 0.74
CA SER A 472 26.76 -33.90 -0.70
C SER A 472 26.96 -32.51 -1.32
N PRO A 473 27.74 -32.39 -2.41
CA PRO A 473 27.95 -31.13 -3.13
C PRO A 473 26.70 -30.63 -3.86
N ASP A 474 25.68 -31.47 -4.01
CA ASP A 474 24.44 -31.14 -4.72
C ASP A 474 23.47 -30.29 -3.85
N TYR A 475 23.74 -30.19 -2.55
CA TYR A 475 22.93 -29.44 -1.59
C TYR A 475 23.72 -28.30 -0.95
N ARG A 476 23.02 -27.27 -0.47
CA ARG A 476 23.63 -26.05 0.10
C ARG A 476 23.81 -26.08 1.62
N LEU A 477 23.42 -27.17 2.28
CA LEU A 477 23.47 -27.27 3.73
C LEU A 477 24.92 -27.34 4.20
N GLU A 478 25.41 -26.28 4.82
CA GLU A 478 26.81 -26.15 5.29
C GLU A 478 26.93 -26.51 6.77
N THR A 479 25.93 -26.16 7.57
CA THR A 479 25.92 -26.34 9.02
C THR A 479 24.70 -27.13 9.43
N LEU A 480 24.93 -28.23 10.15
CA LEU A 480 23.92 -29.02 10.85
C LEU A 480 24.38 -29.15 12.30
N VAL A 481 23.59 -28.64 13.23
CA VAL A 481 23.79 -28.79 14.69
C VAL A 481 22.59 -29.56 15.23
N TRP A 482 22.81 -30.57 16.06
CA TRP A 482 21.71 -31.39 16.60
C TRP A 482 22.01 -31.98 17.99
N ARG A 483 23.23 -31.79 18.52
CA ARG A 483 23.65 -32.17 19.87
C ARG A 483 24.00 -30.94 20.69
#